data_AF-A0A7Y4JWI2-F1
#
_entry.id   AF-A0A7Y4JWI2-F1
#
_cell.length_a   1.000
_cell.length_b   1.000
_cell.length_c   1.000
_cell.angle_alpha   90.00
_cell.angle_beta   90.00
_cell.angle_gamma   90.00
#
_symmetry.space_group_name_H-M   'P 1'
#
loop_
_entity.id
_entity.type
_entity.pdbx_description
1 polymer ?
#
loop_
_entity_poly.entity_id
_entity_poly.type
_entity_poly.pdbx_seq_one_letter_code
_entity_poly.pdbx_strand_id
1 'polypeptide(L)'
;MDLRRRLVTEALGCGLLVVALEGSHHVAEHLGASATEGRLFMSLSCGAVLACLLWVLRPLSGAHLNPALTFADALGDRTPWREVPLYALAQLSGSLVGRLVAHRMCNEPLLLTSKLPAADGARFLTEMVATFGLLVVVRGCVRTRPSATPLAIAGYVAATVWFTDSRSLANPALVLARAASAHMGVMSPWEVESFIAAQLLGAALAVFLFRWLLGGTPRPVATAVETVVFECAEAGPAHLAAALFNTLAHPDRARAVVSPPPGSGLDDGPPLAVAALMREANLRAAPSRDRNVPASHNVLIDVAGQAPGMDARVRERWSLPALSLKDEAGAKALQAALRPKLQQLLARRGWERLHVVSGGGPAPEGPRALT
;
A
#
# COMPACT_ATOMS: atom_id res chain seq x y z
N MET A 1 9.11 4.23 -7.06
CA MET A 1 9.29 3.56 -8.35
C MET A 1 9.00 4.54 -9.46
N ASP A 2 9.69 4.44 -10.60
CA ASP A 2 9.37 5.20 -11.80
C ASP A 2 8.09 4.67 -12.47
N LEU A 3 7.41 5.53 -13.24
CA LEU A 3 6.11 5.24 -13.86
C LEU A 3 6.15 3.98 -14.73
N ARG A 4 7.22 3.78 -15.52
CA ARG A 4 7.34 2.61 -16.41
C ARG A 4 7.22 1.29 -15.65
N ARG A 5 7.90 1.17 -14.51
CA ARG A 5 7.83 -0.04 -13.67
C ARG A 5 6.44 -0.23 -13.08
N ARG A 6 5.78 0.85 -12.64
CA ARG A 6 4.37 0.80 -12.17
C ARG A 6 3.44 0.26 -13.26
N LEU A 7 3.57 0.75 -14.50
CA LEU A 7 2.76 0.31 -15.63
C LEU A 7 3.00 -1.17 -15.97
N VAL A 8 4.26 -1.63 -15.98
CA VAL A 8 4.58 -3.05 -16.17
C VAL A 8 3.98 -3.93 -15.07
N THR A 9 4.03 -3.47 -13.82
CA THR A 9 3.39 -4.16 -12.69
C THR A 9 1.87 -4.27 -12.87
N GLU A 10 1.21 -3.19 -13.30
CA GLU A 10 -0.24 -3.21 -13.57
C GLU A 10 -0.58 -4.17 -14.70
N ALA A 11 0.16 -4.15 -15.81
CA ALA A 11 -0.03 -5.06 -16.93
C ALA A 11 0.17 -6.53 -16.51
N LEU A 12 1.22 -6.83 -15.76
CA LEU A 12 1.49 -8.18 -15.25
C LEU A 12 0.37 -8.66 -14.33
N GLY A 13 -0.07 -7.82 -13.38
CA GLY A 13 -1.15 -8.18 -12.45
C GLY A 13 -2.48 -8.41 -13.17
N CYS A 14 -2.85 -7.55 -14.13
CA CYS A 14 -4.05 -7.76 -14.96
C CYS A 14 -3.96 -9.04 -15.79
N GLY A 15 -2.80 -9.34 -16.37
CA GLY A 15 -2.61 -10.55 -17.15
C GLY A 15 -2.75 -11.82 -16.32
N LEU A 16 -2.09 -11.88 -15.16
CA LEU A 16 -2.18 -13.03 -14.24
C LEU A 16 -3.59 -13.22 -13.69
N LEU A 17 -4.31 -12.12 -13.40
CA LEU A 17 -5.70 -12.18 -12.98
C LEU A 17 -6.59 -12.79 -14.07
N VAL A 18 -6.40 -12.40 -15.34
CA VAL A 18 -7.15 -12.97 -16.47
C VAL A 18 -6.82 -14.44 -16.68
N VAL A 19 -5.54 -14.83 -16.61
CA VAL A 19 -5.14 -16.24 -16.72
C VAL A 19 -5.85 -17.11 -15.69
N ALA A 20 -5.92 -16.65 -14.44
CA ALA A 20 -6.59 -17.39 -13.39
C ALA A 20 -8.12 -17.50 -13.61
N LEU A 21 -8.74 -16.42 -14.08
CA LEU A 21 -10.19 -16.38 -14.34
C LEU A 21 -10.59 -17.31 -15.48
N GLU A 22 -9.95 -17.18 -16.64
CA GLU A 22 -10.25 -17.99 -17.83
C GLU A 22 -9.82 -19.45 -17.63
N GLY A 23 -8.66 -19.70 -17.02
CA GLY A 23 -8.19 -21.06 -16.73
C GLY A 23 -9.10 -21.82 -15.76
N SER A 24 -9.59 -21.15 -14.70
CA SER A 24 -10.54 -21.78 -13.77
C SER A 24 -11.89 -22.09 -14.40
N HIS A 25 -12.34 -21.25 -15.34
CA HIS A 25 -13.55 -21.52 -16.10
C HIS A 25 -13.41 -22.73 -17.01
N HIS A 26 -12.32 -22.81 -17.79
CA HIS A 26 -12.05 -23.94 -18.68
C HIS A 26 -11.92 -25.26 -17.91
N VAL A 27 -11.16 -25.27 -16.80
CA VAL A 27 -11.01 -26.49 -15.97
C VAL A 27 -12.36 -26.94 -15.39
N ALA A 28 -13.21 -26.00 -14.96
CA ALA A 28 -14.55 -26.34 -14.49
C ALA A 28 -15.39 -27.03 -15.58
N GLU A 29 -15.41 -26.48 -16.79
CA GLU A 29 -16.12 -27.08 -17.93
C GLU A 29 -15.55 -28.46 -18.29
N HIS A 30 -14.22 -28.61 -18.32
CA HIS A 30 -13.56 -29.88 -18.62
C HIS A 30 -13.88 -30.98 -17.59
N LEU A 31 -14.04 -30.60 -16.32
CA LEU A 31 -14.45 -31.52 -15.25
C LEU A 31 -15.96 -31.84 -15.26
N GLY A 32 -16.73 -31.28 -16.19
CA GLY A 32 -18.17 -31.49 -16.28
C GLY A 32 -18.96 -30.81 -15.17
N ALA A 33 -18.38 -29.77 -14.54
CA ALA A 33 -19.06 -29.03 -13.47
C ALA A 33 -20.28 -28.29 -14.02
N SER A 34 -21.34 -28.25 -13.23
CA SER A 34 -22.52 -27.44 -13.51
C SER A 34 -22.17 -25.95 -13.57
N ALA A 35 -23.03 -25.13 -14.17
CA ALA A 35 -22.85 -23.68 -14.23
C ALA A 35 -22.72 -23.04 -12.83
N THR A 36 -23.35 -23.62 -11.82
CA THR A 36 -23.26 -23.17 -10.42
C THR A 36 -21.90 -23.50 -9.81
N GLU A 37 -21.40 -24.72 -10.00
CA GLU A 37 -20.08 -25.16 -9.55
C GLU A 37 -18.97 -24.39 -10.27
N GLY A 38 -19.09 -24.18 -11.59
CA GLY A 38 -18.14 -23.36 -12.35
C GLY A 38 -18.08 -21.91 -11.84
N ARG A 39 -19.23 -21.34 -11.43
CA ARG A 39 -19.26 -20.01 -10.79
C ARG A 39 -18.52 -20.01 -9.45
N LEU A 40 -18.64 -21.09 -8.66
CA LEU A 40 -17.93 -21.23 -7.39
C LEU A 40 -16.42 -21.32 -7.60
N PHE A 41 -15.97 -22.14 -8.55
CA PHE A 41 -14.55 -22.28 -8.87
C PHE A 41 -13.93 -20.97 -9.39
N MET A 42 -14.65 -20.26 -10.26
CA MET A 42 -14.24 -18.93 -10.74
C MET A 42 -14.13 -17.93 -9.58
N SER A 43 -15.11 -17.89 -8.68
CA SER A 43 -15.12 -17.01 -7.50
C SER A 43 -13.91 -17.27 -6.59
N LEU A 44 -13.64 -18.53 -6.26
CA LEU A 44 -12.51 -18.92 -5.41
C LEU A 44 -11.16 -18.60 -6.07
N SER A 45 -11.00 -18.95 -7.35
CA SER A 45 -9.79 -18.65 -8.13
C SER A 45 -9.53 -17.13 -8.18
N CYS A 46 -10.57 -16.35 -8.50
CA CYS A 46 -10.50 -14.90 -8.57
C CYS A 46 -10.05 -14.30 -7.23
N GLY A 47 -10.71 -14.66 -6.13
CA GLY A 47 -10.36 -14.17 -4.80
C GLY A 47 -8.94 -14.55 -4.39
N ALA A 48 -8.57 -15.82 -4.54
CA ALA A 48 -7.25 -16.31 -4.12
C ALA A 48 -6.12 -15.63 -4.90
N VAL A 49 -6.21 -15.59 -6.23
CA VAL A 49 -5.19 -14.97 -7.06
C VAL A 49 -5.15 -13.46 -6.84
N LEU A 50 -6.30 -12.80 -6.73
CA LEU A 50 -6.34 -11.36 -6.46
C LEU A 50 -5.70 -11.02 -5.11
N ALA A 51 -5.94 -11.81 -4.06
CA ALA A 51 -5.28 -11.61 -2.76
C ALA A 51 -3.75 -11.67 -2.89
N CYS A 52 -3.23 -12.71 -3.57
CA CYS A 52 -1.81 -12.88 -3.83
C CYS A 52 -1.23 -11.71 -4.63
N LEU A 53 -1.88 -11.31 -5.72
CA LEU A 53 -1.44 -10.19 -6.54
C LEU A 53 -1.43 -8.88 -5.75
N LEU A 54 -2.45 -8.63 -4.93
CA LEU A 54 -2.53 -7.42 -4.10
C LEU A 54 -1.49 -7.43 -2.97
N TRP A 55 -1.12 -8.57 -2.40
CA TRP A 55 -0.03 -8.61 -1.42
C TRP A 55 1.32 -8.26 -2.04
N VAL A 56 1.59 -8.78 -3.25
CA VAL A 56 2.91 -8.63 -3.89
C VAL A 56 3.04 -7.30 -4.62
N LEU A 57 2.03 -6.90 -5.40
CA LEU A 57 2.15 -5.81 -6.38
C LEU A 57 1.74 -4.44 -5.80
N ARG A 58 0.96 -4.40 -4.71
CA ARG A 58 0.45 -3.15 -4.15
C ARG A 58 1.54 -2.17 -3.71
N PRO A 59 2.66 -2.59 -3.08
CA PRO A 59 3.77 -1.69 -2.78
C PRO A 59 4.49 -1.13 -4.02
N LEU A 60 4.32 -1.76 -5.19
CA LEU A 60 5.03 -1.42 -6.42
C LEU A 60 4.26 -0.40 -7.26
N SER A 61 2.98 -0.65 -7.53
CA SER A 61 2.15 0.20 -8.41
C SER A 61 0.90 0.79 -7.75
N GLY A 62 0.57 0.37 -6.53
CA GLY A 62 -0.77 0.52 -5.94
C GLY A 62 -1.68 -0.67 -6.23
N ALA A 63 -1.31 -1.54 -7.19
CA ALA A 63 -2.07 -2.70 -7.67
C ALA A 63 -3.54 -2.37 -7.90
N HIS A 64 -3.80 -1.36 -8.75
CA HIS A 64 -5.18 -1.03 -9.11
C HIS A 64 -5.80 -2.17 -9.92
N LEU A 65 -5.02 -2.69 -10.88
CA LEU A 65 -5.37 -3.80 -11.77
C LEU A 65 -6.73 -3.61 -12.48
N ASN A 66 -7.17 -2.35 -12.58
CA ASN A 66 -8.52 -1.99 -12.93
C ASN A 66 -8.62 -0.47 -13.24
N PRO A 67 -9.10 -0.10 -14.44
CA PRO A 67 -9.26 1.31 -14.80
C PRO A 67 -10.24 2.08 -13.90
N ALA A 68 -11.30 1.45 -13.38
CA ALA A 68 -12.24 2.07 -12.46
C ALA A 68 -11.62 2.38 -11.09
N LEU A 69 -10.73 1.51 -10.59
CA LEU A 69 -9.97 1.77 -9.35
C LEU A 69 -8.94 2.88 -9.56
N THR A 70 -8.29 2.91 -10.72
CA THR A 70 -7.35 3.98 -11.08
C THR A 70 -8.06 5.33 -11.17
N PHE A 71 -9.23 5.36 -11.81
CA PHE A 71 -10.10 6.52 -11.87
C PHE A 71 -10.55 6.99 -10.47
N ALA A 72 -10.99 6.08 -9.61
CA ALA A 72 -11.40 6.40 -8.24
C ALA A 72 -10.24 6.93 -7.38
N ASP A 73 -9.03 6.42 -7.57
CA ASP A 73 -7.83 6.88 -6.88
C ASP A 73 -7.42 8.29 -7.36
N ALA A 74 -7.59 8.58 -8.66
CA ALA A 74 -7.40 9.93 -9.22
C ALA A 74 -8.45 10.93 -8.72
N LEU A 75 -9.73 10.54 -8.61
CA LEU A 75 -10.79 11.34 -7.96
C LEU A 75 -10.50 11.63 -6.48
N GLY A 76 -9.64 10.83 -5.85
CA GLY A 76 -9.17 11.00 -4.48
C GLY A 76 -7.83 11.74 -4.36
N ASP A 77 -7.35 12.37 -5.43
CA ASP A 77 -6.10 13.14 -5.53
C ASP A 77 -4.81 12.34 -5.26
N ARG A 78 -4.83 11.02 -5.45
CA ARG A 78 -3.67 10.14 -5.21
C ARG A 78 -2.91 9.78 -6.49
N THR A 79 -3.64 9.42 -7.54
CA THR A 79 -3.07 9.17 -8.87
C THR A 79 -3.21 10.41 -9.74
N PRO A 80 -2.12 10.95 -10.32
CA PRO A 80 -2.22 12.09 -11.23
C PRO A 80 -3.11 11.77 -12.43
N TRP A 81 -4.04 12.68 -12.78
CA TRP A 81 -4.94 12.51 -13.92
C TRP A 81 -4.24 12.21 -15.25
N ARG A 82 -3.01 12.71 -15.41
CA ARG A 82 -2.16 12.46 -16.60
C ARG A 82 -1.69 10.99 -16.69
N GLU A 83 -1.61 10.28 -15.57
CA GLU A 83 -1.19 8.88 -15.52
C GLU A 83 -2.35 7.91 -15.73
N VAL A 84 -3.60 8.33 -15.46
CA VAL A 84 -4.81 7.50 -15.59
C VAL A 84 -4.93 6.79 -16.95
N PRO A 85 -4.80 7.48 -18.11
CA PRO A 85 -4.89 6.80 -19.40
C PRO A 85 -3.74 5.80 -19.61
N LEU A 86 -2.54 6.07 -19.10
CA LEU A 86 -1.40 5.16 -19.21
C LEU A 86 -1.61 3.89 -18.39
N TYR A 87 -2.14 4.04 -17.17
CA TYR A 87 -2.56 2.93 -16.32
C TYR A 87 -3.64 2.08 -17.00
N ALA A 88 -4.69 2.71 -17.54
CA ALA A 88 -5.76 2.02 -18.23
C ALA A 88 -5.26 1.23 -19.44
N LEU A 89 -4.36 1.81 -20.24
CA LEU A 89 -3.72 1.12 -21.37
C LEU A 89 -2.86 -0.06 -20.93
N ALA A 90 -2.08 0.09 -19.86
CA ALA A 90 -1.26 -0.99 -19.31
C ALA A 90 -2.13 -2.15 -18.80
N GLN A 91 -3.21 -1.83 -18.06
CA GLN A 91 -4.17 -2.80 -17.55
C GLN A 91 -4.86 -3.56 -18.68
N LEU A 92 -5.35 -2.84 -19.70
CA LEU A 92 -5.96 -3.43 -20.89
C LEU A 92 -4.98 -4.33 -21.65
N SER A 93 -3.75 -3.86 -21.89
CA SER A 93 -2.72 -4.63 -22.58
C SER A 93 -2.38 -5.92 -21.82
N GLY A 94 -2.25 -5.81 -20.49
CA GLY A 94 -2.08 -6.94 -19.60
C GLY A 94 -3.21 -7.94 -19.70
N SER A 95 -4.46 -7.47 -19.63
CA SER A 95 -5.65 -8.32 -19.76
C SER A 95 -5.72 -9.03 -21.12
N LEU A 96 -5.42 -8.36 -22.22
CA LEU A 96 -5.38 -8.97 -23.56
C LEU A 96 -4.30 -10.06 -23.65
N VAL A 97 -3.09 -9.78 -23.18
CA VAL A 97 -1.97 -10.75 -23.17
C VAL A 97 -2.29 -11.93 -22.27
N GLY A 98 -2.79 -11.69 -21.05
CA GLY A 98 -3.19 -12.76 -20.13
C GLY A 98 -4.25 -13.66 -20.73
N ARG A 99 -5.20 -13.09 -21.47
CA ARG A 99 -6.23 -13.85 -22.16
C ARG A 99 -5.67 -14.74 -23.27
N LEU A 100 -4.75 -14.20 -24.09
CA LEU A 100 -4.01 -14.98 -25.09
C LEU A 100 -3.26 -16.15 -24.43
N VAL A 101 -2.57 -15.89 -23.32
CA VAL A 101 -1.88 -16.94 -22.56
C VAL A 101 -2.85 -18.01 -22.06
N ALA A 102 -3.98 -17.60 -21.46
CA ALA A 102 -4.98 -18.54 -20.95
C ALA A 102 -5.54 -19.44 -22.06
N HIS A 103 -5.93 -18.86 -23.20
CA HIS A 103 -6.44 -19.62 -24.33
C HIS A 103 -5.40 -20.61 -24.86
N ARG A 104 -4.12 -20.22 -24.90
CA ARG A 104 -3.03 -21.13 -25.28
C ARG A 104 -2.80 -22.24 -24.26
N MET A 105 -2.88 -21.94 -22.96
CA MET A 105 -2.78 -22.94 -21.89
C MET A 105 -3.91 -23.98 -21.96
N CYS A 106 -5.11 -23.53 -22.33
CA CYS A 106 -6.33 -24.34 -22.38
C CYS A 106 -6.62 -24.93 -23.77
N ASN A 107 -5.77 -24.66 -24.77
CA ASN A 107 -5.98 -25.05 -26.17
C ASN A 107 -7.36 -24.60 -26.74
N GLU A 108 -7.80 -23.40 -26.35
CA GLU A 108 -9.07 -22.78 -26.77
C GLU A 108 -8.88 -21.86 -27.99
N PRO A 109 -9.92 -21.67 -28.84
CA PRO A 109 -9.86 -20.73 -29.94
C PRO A 109 -9.69 -19.29 -29.43
N LEU A 110 -8.85 -18.49 -30.10
CA LEU A 110 -8.55 -17.12 -29.68
C LEU A 110 -9.76 -16.18 -29.73
N LEU A 111 -10.73 -16.48 -30.58
CA LEU A 111 -11.97 -15.74 -30.72
C LEU A 111 -13.11 -16.48 -30.00
N LEU A 112 -13.79 -15.78 -29.10
CA LEU A 112 -14.97 -16.28 -28.40
C LEU A 112 -16.20 -16.19 -29.30
N THR A 113 -17.00 -17.24 -29.26
CA THR A 113 -18.36 -17.29 -29.80
C THR A 113 -19.42 -17.07 -28.71
N SER A 114 -19.04 -17.04 -27.44
CA SER A 114 -19.95 -16.95 -26.29
C SER A 114 -20.39 -15.51 -26.00
N LYS A 115 -21.71 -15.31 -25.95
CA LYS A 115 -22.35 -14.01 -25.68
C LYS A 115 -22.21 -13.62 -24.20
N LEU A 116 -21.96 -12.34 -23.94
CA LEU A 116 -22.30 -11.78 -22.64
C LEU A 116 -23.84 -11.73 -22.49
N PRO A 117 -24.36 -11.73 -21.26
CA PRO A 117 -25.75 -11.40 -21.03
C PRO A 117 -26.04 -9.99 -21.55
N ALA A 118 -27.18 -9.80 -22.23
CA ALA A 118 -27.56 -8.53 -22.81
C ALA A 118 -27.51 -7.37 -21.80
N ALA A 119 -27.11 -6.18 -22.25
CA ALA A 119 -27.18 -4.99 -21.42
C ALA A 119 -28.64 -4.59 -21.17
N ASP A 120 -29.07 -4.73 -19.92
CA ASP A 120 -30.34 -4.24 -19.41
C ASP A 120 -30.13 -3.43 -18.11
N GLY A 121 -31.22 -2.85 -17.59
CA GLY A 121 -31.15 -2.04 -16.37
C GLY A 121 -30.67 -2.82 -15.14
N ALA A 122 -30.99 -4.11 -15.05
CA ALA A 122 -30.56 -4.97 -13.95
C ALA A 122 -29.04 -5.21 -13.98
N ARG A 123 -28.49 -5.44 -15.18
CA ARG A 123 -27.06 -5.65 -15.39
C ARG A 123 -26.26 -4.36 -15.14
N PHE A 124 -26.77 -3.22 -15.59
CA PHE A 124 -26.20 -1.91 -15.26
C PHE A 124 -26.11 -1.71 -13.74
N LEU A 125 -27.23 -1.91 -13.04
CA LEU A 125 -27.27 -1.80 -11.58
C LEU A 125 -26.30 -2.77 -10.90
N THR A 126 -26.22 -3.99 -11.41
CA THR A 126 -25.31 -5.03 -10.89
C THR A 126 -23.85 -4.58 -10.93
N GLU A 127 -23.37 -4.11 -12.08
CA GLU A 127 -21.98 -3.66 -12.25
C GLU A 127 -21.68 -2.38 -11.45
N MET A 128 -22.67 -1.49 -11.34
CA MET A 128 -22.58 -0.31 -10.49
C MET A 128 -22.45 -0.68 -9.01
N VAL A 129 -23.29 -1.58 -8.49
CA VAL A 129 -23.26 -2.04 -7.10
C VAL A 129 -21.98 -2.79 -6.79
N ALA A 130 -21.54 -3.66 -7.69
CA ALA A 130 -20.30 -4.40 -7.54
C ALA A 130 -19.09 -3.45 -7.46
N THR A 131 -18.99 -2.48 -8.37
CA THR A 131 -17.86 -1.54 -8.36
C THR A 131 -17.95 -0.57 -7.18
N PHE A 132 -19.16 -0.10 -6.83
CA PHE A 132 -19.39 0.75 -5.68
C PHE A 132 -18.94 0.07 -4.38
N GLY A 133 -19.42 -1.14 -4.10
CA GLY A 133 -19.06 -1.85 -2.87
C GLY A 133 -17.59 -2.24 -2.83
N LEU A 134 -16.98 -2.56 -3.98
CA LEU A 134 -15.54 -2.78 -4.08
C LEU A 134 -14.77 -1.54 -3.61
N LEU A 135 -15.16 -0.35 -4.08
CA LEU A 135 -14.51 0.90 -3.66
C LEU A 135 -14.82 1.26 -2.20
N VAL A 136 -15.99 0.91 -1.68
CA VAL A 136 -16.30 1.02 -0.24
C VAL A 136 -15.32 0.18 0.59
N VAL A 137 -15.11 -1.09 0.19
CA VAL A 137 -14.18 -2.00 0.85
C VAL A 137 -12.74 -1.49 0.76
N VAL A 138 -12.29 -1.08 -0.43
CA VAL A 138 -10.95 -0.50 -0.64
C VAL A 138 -10.74 0.69 0.29
N ARG A 139 -11.63 1.70 0.23
CA ARG A 139 -11.44 2.95 0.97
C ARG A 139 -11.62 2.78 2.48
N GLY A 140 -12.54 1.91 2.90
CA GLY A 140 -12.75 1.57 4.30
C GLY A 140 -11.55 0.84 4.89
N CYS A 141 -11.12 -0.27 4.28
CA CYS A 141 -10.02 -1.08 4.79
C CYS A 141 -8.67 -0.36 4.74
N VAL A 142 -8.39 0.43 3.70
CA VAL A 142 -7.16 1.25 3.62
C VAL A 142 -7.04 2.20 4.82
N ARG A 143 -8.16 2.64 5.41
CA ARG A 143 -8.17 3.53 6.58
C ARG A 143 -8.13 2.78 7.90
N THR A 144 -8.91 1.70 8.03
CA THR A 144 -9.12 1.04 9.33
C THR A 144 -8.18 -0.13 9.57
N ARG A 145 -7.86 -0.93 8.54
CA ARG A 145 -6.99 -2.11 8.61
C ARG A 145 -6.20 -2.29 7.31
N PRO A 146 -5.15 -1.47 7.09
CA PRO A 146 -4.44 -1.46 5.81
C PRO A 146 -3.78 -2.80 5.43
N SER A 147 -3.33 -3.58 6.42
CA SER A 147 -2.74 -4.92 6.26
C SER A 147 -3.76 -5.96 5.79
N ALA A 148 -5.03 -5.81 6.16
CA ALA A 148 -6.12 -6.68 5.74
C ALA A 148 -6.74 -6.29 4.39
N THR A 149 -6.37 -5.14 3.83
CA THR A 149 -6.95 -4.62 2.59
C THR A 149 -6.86 -5.60 1.40
N PRO A 150 -5.71 -6.28 1.14
CA PRO A 150 -5.65 -7.26 0.04
C PRO A 150 -6.71 -8.35 0.15
N LEU A 151 -6.85 -8.93 1.35
CA LEU A 151 -7.82 -9.99 1.59
C LEU A 151 -9.27 -9.49 1.56
N ALA A 152 -9.53 -8.28 2.07
CA ALA A 152 -10.86 -7.69 2.04
C ALA A 152 -11.32 -7.40 0.60
N ILE A 153 -10.43 -6.85 -0.24
CA ILE A 153 -10.70 -6.63 -1.67
C ILE A 153 -10.98 -7.97 -2.36
N ALA A 154 -10.09 -8.94 -2.17
CA ALA A 154 -10.23 -10.28 -2.73
C ALA A 154 -11.53 -10.98 -2.32
N GLY A 155 -11.87 -10.96 -1.04
CA GLY A 155 -13.09 -11.55 -0.51
C GLY A 155 -14.34 -10.87 -1.05
N TYR A 156 -14.32 -9.53 -1.17
CA TYR A 156 -15.42 -8.80 -1.78
C TYR A 156 -15.58 -9.17 -3.26
N VAL A 157 -14.50 -9.19 -4.05
CA VAL A 157 -14.56 -9.58 -5.47
C VAL A 157 -15.08 -11.02 -5.61
N ALA A 158 -14.56 -11.97 -4.83
CA ALA A 158 -15.05 -13.35 -4.83
C ALA A 158 -16.55 -13.41 -4.52
N ALA A 159 -17.03 -12.69 -3.50
CA ALA A 159 -18.45 -12.61 -3.17
C ALA A 159 -19.27 -12.02 -4.33
N THR A 160 -18.79 -10.95 -4.99
CA THR A 160 -19.52 -10.35 -6.12
C THR A 160 -19.67 -11.31 -7.29
N VAL A 161 -18.67 -12.14 -7.61
CA VAL A 161 -18.79 -13.18 -8.64
C VAL A 161 -19.95 -14.13 -8.33
N TRP A 162 -20.26 -14.35 -7.04
CA TRP A 162 -21.33 -15.22 -6.60
C TRP A 162 -22.71 -14.54 -6.64
N PHE A 163 -22.86 -13.40 -5.97
CA PHE A 163 -24.18 -12.76 -5.78
C PHE A 163 -24.63 -11.89 -6.97
N THR A 164 -23.79 -11.71 -7.98
CA THR A 164 -24.13 -10.93 -9.18
C THR A 164 -24.34 -11.83 -10.40
N ASP A 165 -25.37 -11.53 -11.18
CA ASP A 165 -25.64 -12.27 -12.42
C ASP A 165 -24.62 -11.97 -13.54
N SER A 166 -23.88 -10.88 -13.43
CA SER A 166 -22.83 -10.51 -14.39
C SER A 166 -21.55 -11.29 -14.16
N ARG A 167 -21.48 -12.02 -13.02
CA ARG A 167 -20.24 -12.55 -12.43
C ARG A 167 -19.23 -11.45 -12.13
N SER A 168 -19.73 -10.23 -11.89
CA SER A 168 -18.99 -9.03 -11.48
C SER A 168 -17.71 -8.81 -12.27
N LEU A 169 -17.83 -8.20 -13.45
CA LEU A 169 -16.63 -7.76 -14.16
C LEU A 169 -15.95 -6.66 -13.36
N ALA A 170 -16.73 -5.65 -12.93
CA ALA A 170 -16.32 -4.53 -12.09
C ALA A 170 -15.01 -3.85 -12.52
N ASN A 171 -14.61 -4.03 -13.78
CA ASN A 171 -13.28 -3.75 -14.31
C ASN A 171 -13.34 -3.49 -15.82
N PRO A 172 -13.19 -2.22 -16.25
CA PRO A 172 -13.25 -1.88 -17.66
C PRO A 172 -12.23 -2.61 -18.54
N ALA A 173 -11.04 -2.95 -18.01
CA ALA A 173 -10.02 -3.68 -18.77
C ALA A 173 -10.48 -5.12 -19.09
N LEU A 174 -11.20 -5.77 -18.18
CA LEU A 174 -11.76 -7.11 -18.41
C LEU A 174 -12.90 -7.08 -19.43
N VAL A 175 -13.78 -6.07 -19.35
CA VAL A 175 -14.87 -5.87 -20.33
C VAL A 175 -14.28 -5.71 -21.73
N LEU A 176 -13.31 -4.81 -21.88
CA LEU A 176 -12.67 -4.51 -23.16
C LEU A 176 -11.85 -5.68 -23.71
N ALA A 177 -11.11 -6.41 -22.86
CA ALA A 177 -10.34 -7.58 -23.29
C ALA A 177 -11.25 -8.70 -23.82
N ARG A 178 -12.43 -8.90 -23.19
CA ARG A 178 -13.44 -9.84 -23.70
C ARG A 178 -14.06 -9.35 -25.01
N ALA A 179 -14.42 -8.07 -25.09
CA ALA A 179 -14.97 -7.46 -26.31
C ALA A 179 -14.01 -7.62 -27.51
N ALA A 180 -12.72 -7.36 -27.30
CA ALA A 180 -11.69 -7.47 -28.34
C ALA A 180 -11.47 -8.91 -28.83
N SER A 181 -11.83 -9.91 -28.03
CA SER A 181 -11.73 -11.32 -28.39
C SER A 181 -13.07 -11.91 -28.87
N ALA A 182 -14.15 -11.14 -28.90
CA ALA A 182 -15.45 -11.63 -29.33
C ALA A 182 -15.56 -11.65 -30.86
N HIS A 183 -16.15 -12.70 -31.44
CA HIS A 183 -16.52 -12.69 -32.85
C HIS A 183 -17.47 -11.52 -33.16
N MET A 184 -17.40 -11.00 -34.40
CA MET A 184 -18.29 -9.94 -34.88
C MET A 184 -19.75 -10.32 -34.65
N GLY A 185 -20.51 -9.46 -33.97
CA GLY A 185 -21.93 -9.69 -33.66
C GLY A 185 -22.21 -10.44 -32.35
N VAL A 186 -21.19 -10.89 -31.62
CA VAL A 186 -21.34 -11.51 -30.29
C VAL A 186 -21.50 -10.46 -29.17
N MET A 187 -20.94 -9.26 -29.36
CA MET A 187 -21.05 -8.15 -28.42
C MET A 187 -21.30 -6.83 -29.17
N SER A 188 -22.30 -6.10 -28.73
CA SER A 188 -22.59 -4.76 -29.25
C SER A 188 -21.73 -3.70 -28.55
N PRO A 189 -21.34 -2.61 -29.24
CA PRO A 189 -20.62 -1.50 -28.62
C PRO A 189 -21.36 -0.90 -27.41
N TRP A 190 -22.69 -0.81 -27.49
CA TRP A 190 -23.54 -0.30 -26.42
C TRP A 190 -23.44 -1.12 -25.12
N GLU A 191 -23.30 -2.44 -25.21
CA GLU A 191 -23.12 -3.29 -24.02
C GLU A 191 -21.80 -2.98 -23.31
N VAL A 192 -20.72 -2.83 -24.07
CA VAL A 192 -19.39 -2.45 -23.53
C VAL A 192 -19.48 -1.11 -22.82
N GLU A 193 -20.05 -0.11 -23.51
CA GLU A 193 -20.20 1.24 -22.98
C GLU A 193 -21.04 1.28 -21.72
N SER A 194 -22.16 0.54 -21.69
CA SER A 194 -23.06 0.45 -20.53
C SER A 194 -22.39 -0.14 -19.29
N PHE A 195 -21.61 -1.22 -19.46
CA PHE A 195 -20.84 -1.80 -18.36
C PHE A 195 -19.77 -0.84 -17.84
N ILE A 196 -19.00 -0.22 -18.73
CA ILE A 196 -17.96 0.73 -18.33
C ILE A 196 -18.58 1.94 -17.61
N ALA A 197 -19.68 2.48 -18.12
CA ALA A 197 -20.40 3.59 -17.50
C ALA A 197 -20.91 3.22 -16.10
N ALA A 198 -21.52 2.03 -15.93
CA ALA A 198 -21.97 1.53 -14.63
C ALA A 198 -20.81 1.46 -13.62
N GLN A 199 -19.67 0.91 -14.04
CA GLN A 199 -18.48 0.74 -13.20
C GLN A 199 -17.89 2.09 -12.79
N LEU A 200 -17.72 3.03 -13.73
CA LEU A 200 -17.22 4.37 -13.43
C LEU A 200 -18.17 5.16 -12.55
N LEU A 201 -19.49 5.03 -12.75
CA LEU A 201 -20.50 5.65 -11.89
C LEU A 201 -20.44 5.08 -10.46
N GLY A 202 -20.40 3.76 -10.31
CA GLY A 202 -20.25 3.10 -9.01
C GLY A 202 -18.98 3.54 -8.28
N ALA A 203 -17.86 3.62 -9.01
CA ALA A 203 -16.59 4.11 -8.49
C ALA A 203 -16.69 5.58 -8.00
N ALA A 204 -17.28 6.46 -8.81
CA ALA A 204 -17.47 7.87 -8.46
C ALA A 204 -18.37 8.03 -7.22
N LEU A 205 -19.51 7.34 -7.19
CA LEU A 205 -20.44 7.37 -6.06
C LEU A 205 -19.77 6.94 -4.75
N ALA A 206 -18.95 5.89 -4.78
CA ALA A 206 -18.20 5.44 -3.60
C ALA A 206 -17.18 6.48 -3.12
N VAL A 207 -16.48 7.15 -4.05
CA VAL A 207 -15.54 8.24 -3.69
C VAL A 207 -16.28 9.40 -3.04
N PHE A 208 -17.38 9.87 -3.63
CA PHE A 208 -18.17 10.98 -3.09
C PHE A 208 -18.81 10.63 -1.75
N LEU A 209 -19.33 9.41 -1.58
CA LEU A 209 -19.84 8.93 -0.31
C LEU A 209 -18.76 8.99 0.78
N PHE A 210 -17.56 8.47 0.52
CA PHE A 210 -16.47 8.55 1.48
C PHE A 210 -16.00 9.99 1.74
N ARG A 211 -16.05 10.88 0.73
CA ARG A 211 -15.77 12.31 0.94
C ARG A 211 -16.79 12.94 1.86
N TRP A 212 -18.07 12.61 1.72
CA TRP A 212 -19.13 13.11 2.57
C TRP A 212 -19.05 12.53 3.99
N LEU A 213 -18.94 11.20 4.13
CA LEU A 213 -18.80 10.51 5.42
C LEU A 213 -17.58 11.00 6.23
N LEU A 214 -16.51 11.40 5.54
CA LEU A 214 -15.28 11.88 6.16
C LEU A 214 -15.15 13.41 6.15
N GLY A 215 -16.11 14.11 5.54
CA GLY A 215 -16.09 15.54 5.24
C GLY A 215 -16.21 16.46 6.46
N GLY A 216 -16.26 15.91 7.67
CA GLY A 216 -16.20 16.65 8.93
C GLY A 216 -14.79 16.75 9.53
N THR A 217 -13.78 16.12 8.95
CA THR A 217 -12.39 16.35 9.36
C THR A 217 -11.76 17.37 8.41
N PRO A 218 -11.41 18.58 8.88
CA PRO A 218 -10.61 19.50 8.08
C PRO A 218 -9.43 18.72 7.52
N ARG A 219 -9.15 18.86 6.22
CA ARG A 219 -7.82 18.55 5.69
C ARG A 219 -6.86 19.19 6.69
N PRO A 220 -5.99 18.44 7.38
CA PRO A 220 -5.03 19.10 8.24
C PRO A 220 -4.32 20.08 7.34
N VAL A 221 -4.59 21.38 7.55
CA VAL A 221 -3.73 22.47 7.10
C VAL A 221 -2.36 21.95 7.41
N ALA A 222 -1.50 21.75 6.40
CA ALA A 222 -0.21 21.09 6.55
C ALA A 222 0.40 21.57 7.87
N THR A 223 0.24 20.76 8.93
CA THR A 223 0.70 21.14 10.24
C THR A 223 2.20 21.12 10.03
N ALA A 224 2.85 22.28 10.16
CA ALA A 224 4.28 22.42 9.93
C ALA A 224 4.97 21.18 10.49
N VAL A 225 5.61 20.40 9.59
CA VAL A 225 6.17 19.08 9.94
C VAL A 225 6.96 19.25 11.23
N GLU A 226 6.50 18.61 12.31
CA GLU A 226 7.09 18.83 13.61
C GLU A 226 8.54 18.36 13.57
N THR A 227 9.47 19.25 13.92
CA THR A 227 10.89 18.94 13.90
C THR A 227 11.31 18.50 15.29
N VAL A 228 11.69 17.23 15.42
CA VAL A 228 12.24 16.62 16.63
C VAL A 228 13.76 16.69 16.56
N VAL A 229 14.38 17.29 17.57
CA VAL A 229 15.83 17.37 17.66
C VAL A 229 16.30 16.35 18.68
N PHE A 230 17.21 15.46 18.27
CA PHE A 230 17.92 14.57 19.18
C PHE A 230 19.28 15.17 19.52
N GLU A 231 19.54 15.27 20.82
CA GLU A 231 20.78 15.83 21.36
C GLU A 231 21.40 14.82 22.32
N CYS A 232 22.72 14.63 22.26
CA CYS A 232 23.47 13.76 23.16
C CYS A 232 24.90 14.27 23.28
N ALA A 233 25.56 14.01 24.41
CA ALA A 233 26.96 14.36 24.62
C ALA A 233 27.89 13.59 23.64
N GLU A 234 27.49 12.39 23.24
CA GLU A 234 28.14 11.60 22.20
C GLU A 234 27.31 11.64 20.91
N ALA A 235 27.94 11.74 19.72
CA ALA A 235 27.20 11.88 18.46
C ALA A 235 26.37 10.62 18.09
N GLY A 236 26.85 9.42 18.44
CA GLY A 236 26.28 8.14 18.03
C GLY A 236 24.79 7.94 18.40
N PRO A 237 24.39 8.11 19.67
CA PRO A 237 23.01 7.94 20.11
C PRO A 237 22.03 8.89 19.42
N ALA A 238 22.42 10.15 19.23
CA ALA A 238 21.57 11.14 18.56
C ALA A 238 21.37 10.81 17.08
N HIS A 239 22.44 10.43 16.37
CA HIS A 239 22.35 10.02 14.96
C HIS A 239 21.49 8.77 14.78
N LEU A 240 21.70 7.74 15.61
CA LEU A 240 20.92 6.50 15.52
C LEU A 240 19.45 6.73 15.87
N ALA A 241 19.16 7.51 16.92
CA ALA A 241 17.80 7.86 17.30
C ALA A 241 17.07 8.65 16.21
N ALA A 242 17.73 9.65 15.62
CA ALA A 242 17.14 10.45 14.54
C ALA A 242 16.90 9.61 13.27
N ALA A 243 17.83 8.72 12.92
CA ALA A 243 17.67 7.83 11.78
C ALA A 243 16.53 6.81 11.99
N LEU A 244 16.44 6.20 13.17
CA LEU A 244 15.33 5.30 13.53
C LEU A 244 14.00 6.06 13.59
N PHE A 245 13.99 7.28 14.13
CA PHE A 245 12.78 8.10 14.15
C PHE A 245 12.29 8.36 12.73
N ASN A 246 13.16 8.78 11.81
CA ASN A 246 12.80 9.08 10.43
C ASN A 246 12.34 7.86 9.63
N THR A 247 12.68 6.63 10.05
CA THR A 247 12.12 5.41 9.46
C THR A 247 10.77 5.03 10.06
N LEU A 248 10.55 5.30 11.34
CA LEU A 248 9.31 4.95 12.05
C LEU A 248 8.23 6.02 11.95
N ALA A 249 8.58 7.30 11.72
CA ALA A 249 7.65 8.42 11.67
C ALA A 249 7.01 8.58 10.29
N HIS A 250 5.77 9.08 10.26
CA HIS A 250 5.11 9.51 9.04
C HIS A 250 5.77 10.80 8.52
N PRO A 251 6.30 10.83 7.27
CA PRO A 251 7.10 11.94 6.77
C PRO A 251 6.37 13.28 6.75
N ASP A 252 5.05 13.25 6.54
CA ASP A 252 4.21 14.46 6.51
C ASP A 252 3.81 14.97 7.92
N ARG A 253 4.18 14.27 8.99
CA ARG A 253 3.78 14.62 10.37
C ARG A 253 4.96 15.09 11.21
N ALA A 254 6.07 14.35 11.16
CA ALA A 254 7.26 14.68 11.94
C ALA A 254 8.54 14.22 11.23
N ARG A 255 9.62 14.96 11.50
CA ARG A 255 10.98 14.62 11.06
C ARG A 255 11.95 14.83 12.20
N ALA A 256 13.01 14.03 12.22
CA ALA A 256 14.10 14.15 13.16
C ALA A 256 15.34 14.77 12.53
N VAL A 257 16.02 15.61 13.30
CA VAL A 257 17.34 16.19 13.01
C VAL A 257 18.26 15.97 14.20
N VAL A 258 19.57 16.05 13.96
CA VAL A 258 20.59 15.88 15.01
C VAL A 258 21.17 17.23 15.39
N SER A 259 21.28 17.50 16.69
CA SER A 259 22.10 18.60 17.19
C SER A 259 23.43 18.03 17.67
N PRO A 260 24.55 18.35 17.00
CA PRO A 260 25.86 17.83 17.40
C PRO A 260 26.30 18.43 18.74
N PRO A 261 27.09 17.70 19.56
CA PRO A 261 27.56 18.19 20.85
C PRO A 261 28.46 19.44 20.69
N PRO A 262 28.50 20.33 21.70
CA PRO A 262 29.32 21.54 21.66
C PRO A 262 30.80 21.20 21.45
N GLY A 263 31.41 21.77 20.40
CA GLY A 263 32.83 21.54 20.08
C GLY A 263 33.10 20.44 19.04
N SER A 264 32.08 19.69 18.61
CA SER A 264 32.16 18.81 17.43
C SER A 264 31.88 19.59 16.14
N GLY A 265 32.55 19.23 15.05
CA GLY A 265 32.31 19.81 13.73
C GLY A 265 30.90 19.49 13.24
N LEU A 266 30.31 20.37 12.44
CA LEU A 266 28.98 20.14 11.82
C LEU A 266 28.93 18.86 10.95
N ASP A 267 30.10 18.36 10.55
CA ASP A 267 30.34 17.18 9.72
C ASP A 267 30.83 15.94 10.50
N ASP A 268 30.91 15.99 11.84
CA ASP A 268 31.29 14.83 12.64
C ASP A 268 30.16 13.80 12.64
N GLY A 269 30.23 12.87 11.68
CA GLY A 269 29.26 11.79 11.50
C GLY A 269 29.24 10.78 12.66
N PRO A 270 28.30 9.82 12.64
CA PRO A 270 28.20 8.81 13.67
C PRO A 270 29.48 7.97 13.77
N PRO A 271 29.85 7.46 14.97
CA PRO A 271 30.94 6.52 15.15
C PRO A 271 30.86 5.33 14.19
N LEU A 272 32.01 4.78 13.78
CA LEU A 272 32.12 3.70 12.78
C LEU A 272 31.18 2.51 13.02
N ALA A 273 31.04 2.04 14.26
CA ALA A 273 30.15 0.94 14.61
C ALA A 273 28.67 1.29 14.40
N VAL A 274 28.26 2.51 14.77
CA VAL A 274 26.90 3.01 14.54
C VAL A 274 26.65 3.23 13.04
N ALA A 275 27.62 3.76 12.30
CA ALA A 275 27.55 3.92 10.85
C ALA A 275 27.45 2.58 10.12
N ALA A 276 28.15 1.54 10.60
CA ALA A 276 28.05 0.17 10.09
C ALA A 276 26.66 -0.42 10.34
N LEU A 277 26.14 -0.32 11.57
CA LEU A 277 24.78 -0.77 11.91
C LEU A 277 23.72 -0.04 11.08
N MET A 278 23.86 1.28 10.89
CA MET A 278 22.96 2.07 10.07
C MET A 278 22.97 1.60 8.61
N ARG A 279 24.15 1.29 8.05
CA ARG A 279 24.26 0.72 6.70
C ARG A 279 23.61 -0.65 6.58
N GLU A 280 23.86 -1.54 7.54
CA GLU A 280 23.25 -2.88 7.58
C GLU A 280 21.71 -2.81 7.68
N ALA A 281 21.20 -1.91 8.53
CA ALA A 281 19.76 -1.68 8.69
C ALA A 281 19.15 -0.76 7.63
N ASN A 282 19.92 -0.38 6.59
CA ASN A 282 19.51 0.53 5.50
C ASN A 282 18.89 1.86 6.00
N LEU A 283 19.43 2.37 7.11
CA LEU A 283 19.04 3.63 7.74
C LEU A 283 19.81 4.79 7.11
N ARG A 284 19.07 5.84 6.70
CA ARG A 284 19.68 7.08 6.19
C ARG A 284 20.04 7.99 7.36
N ALA A 285 21.21 8.63 7.28
CA ALA A 285 21.60 9.67 8.22
C ALA A 285 20.59 10.82 8.21
N ALA A 286 20.19 11.27 9.40
CA ALA A 286 19.39 12.46 9.54
C ALA A 286 20.26 13.71 9.33
N PRO A 287 19.70 14.79 8.75
CA PRO A 287 20.45 16.02 8.57
C PRO A 287 20.78 16.68 9.92
N SER A 288 21.92 17.37 9.96
CA SER A 288 22.29 18.24 11.08
C SER A 288 21.32 19.40 11.18
N ARG A 289 21.02 19.82 12.42
CA ARG A 289 20.07 20.90 12.69
C ARG A 289 20.57 22.23 12.10
N ASP A 290 19.75 22.84 11.24
CA ASP A 290 19.89 24.26 10.91
C ASP A 290 19.43 25.11 12.11
N ARG A 291 20.31 25.98 12.61
CA ARG A 291 20.04 26.85 13.77
C ARG A 291 18.88 27.81 13.52
N ASN A 292 18.54 28.08 12.26
CA ASN A 292 17.45 28.99 11.88
C ASN A 292 16.06 28.33 11.92
N VAL A 293 15.97 27.00 12.10
CA VAL A 293 14.69 26.29 12.18
C VAL A 293 14.29 26.09 13.65
N PRO A 294 13.16 26.66 14.11
CA PRO A 294 12.69 26.44 15.47
C PRO A 294 12.29 24.97 15.67
N ALA A 295 12.80 24.36 16.74
CA ALA A 295 12.47 22.98 17.09
C ALA A 295 11.08 22.91 17.72
N SER A 296 10.23 22.04 17.20
CA SER A 296 8.92 21.75 17.79
C SER A 296 9.07 20.90 19.06
N HIS A 297 10.10 20.04 19.09
CA HIS A 297 10.37 19.13 20.21
C HIS A 297 11.88 18.86 20.33
N ASN A 298 12.45 18.93 21.53
CA ASN A 298 13.86 18.57 21.77
C ASN A 298 13.91 17.39 22.75
N VAL A 299 14.59 16.32 22.34
CA VAL A 299 14.81 15.10 23.12
C VAL A 299 16.29 15.02 23.47
N LEU A 300 16.60 15.06 24.76
CA LEU A 300 17.95 14.90 25.28
C LEU A 300 18.18 13.44 25.63
N ILE A 301 19.11 12.79 24.94
CA ILE A 301 19.55 11.44 25.24
C ILE A 301 20.71 11.53 26.23
N ASP A 302 20.47 11.03 27.43
CA ASP A 302 21.41 11.03 28.53
C ASP A 302 21.98 9.64 28.73
N VAL A 303 23.24 9.46 28.37
CA VAL A 303 23.96 8.19 28.56
C VAL A 303 24.71 8.30 29.88
N ALA A 304 24.39 7.41 30.83
CA ALA A 304 25.08 7.30 32.12
C ALA A 304 25.16 8.59 32.97
N GLY A 305 24.22 9.53 32.80
CA GLY A 305 24.15 10.76 33.60
C GLY A 305 25.12 11.86 33.15
N GLN A 306 25.74 11.73 31.98
CA GLN A 306 26.72 12.69 31.44
C GLN A 306 26.09 13.85 30.66
N ALA A 307 24.76 13.99 30.64
CA ALA A 307 24.11 15.06 29.89
C ALA A 307 24.52 16.46 30.36
N PRO A 308 24.77 17.41 29.42
CA PRO A 308 24.97 18.82 29.76
C PRO A 308 23.74 19.36 30.51
N GLY A 309 23.97 20.29 31.44
CA GLY A 309 22.94 20.85 32.32
C GLY A 309 21.71 21.38 31.57
N MET A 310 20.57 21.44 32.26
CA MET A 310 19.25 21.78 31.71
C MET A 310 19.28 23.06 30.85
N ASP A 311 19.27 22.90 29.53
CA ASP A 311 18.87 23.96 28.63
C ASP A 311 17.34 24.08 28.70
N ALA A 312 16.80 25.30 28.79
CA ALA A 312 15.36 25.57 28.96
C ALA A 312 14.49 25.06 27.79
N ARG A 313 15.12 24.49 26.75
CA ARG A 313 14.53 24.01 25.51
C ARG A 313 14.24 22.50 25.52
N VAL A 314 14.78 21.74 26.48
CA VAL A 314 14.61 20.28 26.54
C VAL A 314 13.19 19.94 26.98
N ARG A 315 12.45 19.18 26.16
CA ARG A 315 11.07 18.76 26.48
C ARG A 315 10.99 17.33 27.01
N GLU A 316 11.94 16.47 26.67
CA GLU A 316 11.99 15.08 27.15
C GLU A 316 13.45 14.63 27.34
N ARG A 317 13.73 13.89 28.42
CA ARG A 317 15.05 13.32 28.73
C ARG A 317 14.96 11.79 28.72
N TRP A 318 15.82 11.15 27.94
CA TRP A 318 15.90 9.70 27.85
C TRP A 318 17.19 9.19 28.47
N SER A 319 17.08 8.61 29.66
CA SER A 319 18.20 7.94 30.30
C SER A 319 18.44 6.58 29.63
N LEU A 320 19.69 6.36 29.21
CA LEU A 320 20.20 5.11 28.66
C LEU A 320 21.35 4.59 29.53
N PRO A 321 21.53 3.25 29.64
CA PRO A 321 22.66 2.67 30.34
C PRO A 321 23.98 3.04 29.66
N ALA A 322 25.10 2.94 30.38
CA ALA A 322 26.42 3.07 29.79
C ALA A 322 26.64 1.95 28.77
N LEU A 323 26.70 2.31 27.48
CA LEU A 323 26.86 1.38 26.37
C LEU A 323 28.14 1.74 25.61
N SER A 324 28.98 0.75 25.33
CA SER A 324 30.16 0.94 24.48
C SER A 324 29.71 1.16 23.03
N LEU A 325 30.09 2.27 22.41
CA LEU A 325 29.80 2.54 20.99
C LEU A 325 30.98 2.17 20.07
N LYS A 326 31.99 1.49 20.62
CA LYS A 326 33.20 1.07 19.89
C LYS A 326 33.00 -0.27 19.18
N ASP A 327 32.02 -1.05 19.59
CA ASP A 327 31.76 -2.41 19.15
C ASP A 327 30.31 -2.59 18.68
N GLU A 328 30.09 -3.59 17.83
CA GLU A 328 28.80 -3.86 17.19
C GLU A 328 27.72 -4.27 18.20
N ALA A 329 28.11 -5.02 19.24
CA ALA A 329 27.20 -5.47 20.29
C ALA A 329 26.59 -4.29 21.05
N GLY A 330 27.43 -3.30 21.40
CA GLY A 330 26.95 -2.07 22.04
C GLY A 330 26.09 -1.19 21.14
N ALA A 331 26.37 -1.13 19.83
CA ALA A 331 25.50 -0.45 18.86
C ALA A 331 24.11 -1.12 18.74
N LYS A 332 24.05 -2.46 18.72
CA LYS A 332 22.80 -3.24 18.73
C LYS A 332 22.02 -3.05 20.05
N ALA A 333 22.71 -3.04 21.19
CA ALA A 333 22.11 -2.76 22.49
C ALA A 333 21.52 -1.34 22.56
N LEU A 334 22.21 -0.35 21.98
CA LEU A 334 21.71 1.01 21.87
C LEU A 334 20.43 1.09 21.02
N GLN A 335 20.42 0.42 19.87
CA GLN A 335 19.22 0.34 19.01
C GLN A 335 18.03 -0.28 19.77
N ALA A 336 18.27 -1.37 20.50
CA ALA A 336 17.25 -2.06 21.29
C ALA A 336 16.69 -1.16 22.41
N ALA A 337 17.52 -0.36 23.06
CA ALA A 337 17.10 0.57 24.10
C ALA A 337 16.33 1.79 23.57
N LEU A 338 16.66 2.28 22.38
CA LEU A 338 16.00 3.43 21.75
C LEU A 338 14.63 3.09 21.15
N ARG A 339 14.48 1.91 20.56
CA ARG A 339 13.26 1.50 19.85
C ARG A 339 11.96 1.64 20.66
N PRO A 340 11.83 1.14 21.89
CA PRO A 340 10.58 1.26 22.66
C PRO A 340 10.26 2.72 23.02
N LYS A 341 11.29 3.53 23.33
CA LYS A 341 11.11 4.96 23.64
C LYS A 341 10.61 5.74 22.42
N LEU A 342 11.17 5.45 21.24
CA LEU A 342 10.73 6.02 19.97
C LEU A 342 9.28 5.64 19.64
N GLN A 343 8.93 4.36 19.77
CA GLN A 343 7.55 3.89 19.56
C GLN A 343 6.56 4.59 20.50
N GLN A 344 6.90 4.70 21.78
CA GLN A 344 6.06 5.39 22.76
C GLN A 344 5.90 6.89 22.45
N LEU A 345 6.96 7.57 22.00
CA LEU A 345 6.88 8.97 21.57
C LEU A 345 5.98 9.12 20.34
N LEU A 346 6.19 8.28 19.33
CA LEU A 346 5.41 8.32 18.09
C LEU A 346 3.92 8.03 18.36
N ALA A 347 3.61 7.03 19.20
CA ALA A 347 2.24 6.70 19.58
C ALA A 347 1.56 7.85 20.32
N ARG A 348 2.22 8.43 21.34
CA ARG A 348 1.69 9.57 22.13
C ARG A 348 1.38 10.79 21.27
N ARG A 349 2.16 11.02 20.21
CA ARG A 349 1.99 12.17 19.31
C ARG A 349 1.21 11.87 18.03
N GLY A 350 0.83 10.61 17.80
CA GLY A 350 0.19 10.18 16.56
C GLY A 350 1.08 10.35 15.32
N TRP A 351 2.40 10.23 15.47
CA TRP A 351 3.37 10.38 14.37
C TRP A 351 3.76 9.05 13.71
N GLU A 352 3.21 7.93 14.18
CA GLU A 352 3.54 6.60 13.68
C GLU A 352 3.29 6.46 12.18
N ARG A 353 4.26 5.90 11.48
CA ARG A 353 4.05 5.35 10.15
C ARG A 353 3.26 4.06 10.34
N LEU A 354 2.01 4.04 9.88
CA LEU A 354 1.14 2.84 9.94
C LEU A 354 1.70 1.62 9.15
N HIS A 355 2.90 1.71 8.57
CA HIS A 355 3.61 0.63 7.89
C HIS A 355 5.13 0.77 7.96
N VAL A 356 5.78 -0.07 8.77
CA VAL A 356 7.07 -0.69 8.42
C VAL A 356 6.99 -2.15 8.86
N VAL A 357 6.67 -3.04 7.91
CA VAL A 357 7.16 -4.42 8.00
C VAL A 357 8.65 -4.31 7.71
N SER A 358 9.48 -4.38 8.74
CA SER A 358 10.92 -4.46 8.58
C SER A 358 11.22 -5.69 7.72
N GLY A 359 11.93 -5.49 6.61
CA GLY A 359 12.56 -6.60 5.90
C GLY A 359 13.60 -7.27 6.79
N GLY A 360 13.59 -8.60 6.79
CA GLY A 360 14.68 -9.44 7.28
C GLY A 360 14.78 -9.61 8.80
N GLY A 361 14.10 -10.62 9.34
CA GLY A 361 14.30 -11.14 10.69
C GLY A 361 13.01 -11.70 11.28
N PRO A 362 13.02 -12.88 11.95
CA PRO A 362 11.81 -13.43 12.58
C PRO A 362 11.32 -12.45 13.64
N ALA A 363 10.01 -12.21 13.65
CA ALA A 363 9.36 -11.41 14.69
C ALA A 363 9.72 -11.98 16.07
N PRO A 364 10.12 -11.16 17.06
CA PRO A 364 10.26 -11.67 18.41
C PRO A 364 8.86 -12.00 18.93
N GLU A 365 8.61 -13.29 19.15
CA GLU A 365 7.49 -13.78 19.94
C GLU A 365 7.55 -13.08 21.30
N GLY A 366 6.49 -12.34 21.64
CA GLY A 366 6.29 -11.88 23.01
C GLY A 366 6.12 -13.08 23.94
N PRO A 367 6.43 -12.93 25.24
CA PRO A 367 6.31 -14.03 26.19
C PRO A 367 4.87 -14.54 26.24
N ARG A 368 4.68 -15.81 25.86
CA ARG A 368 3.48 -16.56 26.23
C ARG A 368 3.48 -16.67 27.75
N ALA A 369 2.54 -15.98 28.40
CA ALA A 369 2.20 -16.28 29.77
C ALA A 369 1.66 -17.72 29.83
N LEU A 370 2.43 -18.62 30.43
CA LEU A 370 1.95 -19.90 30.91
C LEU A 370 1.36 -19.66 32.29
N THR A 371 0.04 -19.65 32.39
CA THR A 371 -0.73 -20.03 33.60
C THR A 371 -2.04 -20.65 33.15
#